data_AF-A0A378CC81-F1
#
_entry.id   AF-A0A378CC81-F1
#
_cell.length_a   1.000
_cell.length_b   1.000
_cell.length_c   1.000
_cell.angle_alpha   90.00
_cell.angle_beta   90.00
_cell.angle_gamma   90.00
#
_symmetry.space_group_name_H-M   'P 1'
#
loop_
_entity.id
_entity.type
_entity.pdbx_description
1 polymer ?
#
loop_
_entity_poly.entity_id
_entity_poly.type
_entity_poly.pdbx_seq_one_letter_code
_entity_poly.pdbx_strand_id
1 'polypeptide(L)'
;MLNYVIKRLLGLIPTLLIVAVLVFLFVHMLPGDPARLIAGPEADAQVVAMVRQQLGLDQPLHVQFWHYITNVLRGDFGISMASRRPVASEIASRFMPTLWLTLASMSWAVLFGMAAGIAAAVWRNRWPDRLGMALAVSGISFPAFALGMLLMQVFSVELGWLPTVGGRQLAALYFAVVDPWRGGGGGHGALYPRVIRRCAA
;
A
#
# COMPACT_ATOMS: atom_id res chain seq x y z
N MET A 1 7.78 -0.84 32.57
CA MET A 1 7.40 -1.28 31.20
C MET A 1 5.89 -1.27 30.98
N LEU A 2 5.06 -1.92 31.80
CA LEU A 2 3.60 -1.93 31.62
C LEU A 2 2.96 -0.52 31.56
N ASN A 3 3.33 0.38 32.49
CA ASN A 3 2.83 1.77 32.49
C ASN A 3 3.21 2.54 31.20
N TYR A 4 4.38 2.25 30.61
CA TYR A 4 4.80 2.84 29.35
C TYR A 4 3.99 2.29 28.16
N VAL A 5 3.76 0.98 28.13
CA VAL A 5 2.91 0.33 27.11
C VAL A 5 1.49 0.88 27.17
N ILE A 6 0.91 1.00 28.37
CA ILE A 6 -0.43 1.56 28.56
C ILE A 6 -0.48 3.01 28.09
N LYS A 7 0.47 3.87 28.48
CA LYS A 7 0.53 5.26 27.99
C LYS A 7 0.61 5.34 26.46
N ARG A 8 1.36 4.44 25.83
CA ARG A 8 1.48 4.39 24.37
C ARG A 8 0.21 3.89 23.69
N LEU A 9 -0.46 2.89 24.25
CA LEU A 9 -1.77 2.40 23.78
C LEU A 9 -2.86 3.46 23.94
N LEU A 10 -2.88 4.18 25.07
CA LEU A 10 -3.79 5.30 25.27
C LEU A 10 -3.49 6.45 24.29
N GLY A 11 -2.23 6.71 23.97
CA GLY A 11 -1.82 7.69 22.96
C GLY A 11 -2.24 7.33 21.54
N LEU A 12 -2.40 6.03 21.23
CA LEU A 12 -2.88 5.57 19.92
C LEU A 12 -4.36 5.92 19.68
N ILE A 13 -5.19 5.90 20.72
CA ILE A 13 -6.63 6.17 20.61
C ILE A 13 -6.93 7.54 19.99
N PRO A 14 -6.42 8.69 20.51
CA PRO A 14 -6.70 10.00 19.93
C PRO A 14 -6.11 10.12 18.51
N THR A 15 -4.94 9.53 18.25
CA THR A 15 -4.35 9.53 16.89
C THR A 15 -5.24 8.80 15.89
N LEU A 16 -5.70 7.60 16.23
CA LEU A 16 -6.60 6.82 15.37
C LEU A 16 -7.94 7.53 15.17
N LEU A 17 -8.48 8.15 16.22
CA LEU A 17 -9.73 8.91 16.13
C LEU A 17 -9.59 10.12 15.20
N ILE A 18 -8.52 10.91 15.35
CA ILE A 18 -8.24 12.05 14.47
C ILE A 18 -8.12 11.59 13.01
N VAL A 19 -7.34 10.52 12.76
CA VAL A 19 -7.20 9.96 11.41
C VAL A 19 -8.54 9.46 10.87
N ALA A 20 -9.34 8.77 11.67
CA ALA A 20 -10.65 8.27 11.26
C ALA A 20 -11.61 9.41 10.89
N VAL A 21 -11.67 10.48 11.70
CA VAL A 21 -12.48 11.67 11.41
C VAL A 21 -12.00 12.35 10.14
N LEU A 22 -10.68 12.56 10.00
CA LEU A 22 -10.12 13.19 8.80
C LEU A 22 -10.44 12.38 7.55
N VAL A 23 -10.16 11.08 7.54
CA VAL A 23 -10.47 10.20 6.40
C VAL A 23 -11.95 10.20 6.08
N PHE A 24 -12.82 10.11 7.10
CA PHE A 24 -14.26 10.15 6.92
C PHE A 24 -14.71 11.45 6.24
N LEU A 25 -14.24 12.61 6.73
CA LEU A 25 -14.54 13.90 6.12
C LEU A 25 -13.96 14.01 4.70
N PHE A 26 -12.72 13.59 4.49
CA PHE A 26 -12.09 13.60 3.17
C PHE A 26 -12.91 12.81 2.15
N VAL A 27 -13.40 11.62 2.51
CA VAL A 27 -14.26 10.82 1.63
C VAL A 27 -15.58 11.53 1.31
N HIS A 28 -16.18 12.25 2.27
CA HIS A 28 -17.41 13.02 2.04
C HIS A 28 -17.18 14.31 1.23
N MET A 29 -15.95 14.82 1.20
CA MET A 29 -15.57 15.98 0.38
C MET A 29 -15.25 15.59 -1.07
N LEU A 30 -15.05 14.29 -1.36
CA LEU A 30 -14.82 13.84 -2.73
C LEU A 30 -16.08 14.09 -3.58
N PRO A 31 -15.95 14.72 -4.76
CA PRO A 31 -17.07 14.88 -5.66
C PRO A 31 -17.50 13.51 -6.20
N GLY A 32 -18.74 13.11 -5.89
CA GLY A 32 -19.33 11.86 -6.34
C GLY A 32 -20.36 11.34 -5.36
N ASP A 33 -21.46 10.80 -5.87
CA ASP A 33 -22.49 10.18 -5.02
C ASP A 33 -22.18 8.67 -4.86
N PRO A 34 -21.80 8.19 -3.67
CA PRO A 34 -21.52 6.77 -3.46
C PRO A 34 -22.74 5.89 -3.75
N ALA A 35 -23.97 6.39 -3.54
CA ALA A 35 -25.17 5.65 -3.91
C ALA A 35 -25.26 5.45 -5.43
N ARG A 36 -24.84 6.45 -6.22
CA ARG A 36 -24.80 6.37 -7.68
C ARG A 36 -23.67 5.50 -8.21
N LEU A 37 -22.51 5.49 -7.54
CA LEU A 37 -21.40 4.59 -7.86
C LEU A 37 -21.79 3.12 -7.67
N ILE A 38 -22.59 2.82 -6.64
CA ILE A 38 -23.05 1.46 -6.35
C ILE A 38 -24.24 1.08 -7.25
N ALA A 39 -25.21 1.99 -7.45
CA ALA A 39 -26.36 1.74 -8.31
C ALA A 39 -25.98 1.61 -9.80
N GLY A 40 -24.91 2.26 -10.23
CA GLY A 40 -24.43 2.30 -11.61
C GLY A 40 -24.78 3.63 -12.30
N PRO A 41 -24.01 4.01 -13.35
CA PRO A 41 -24.17 5.31 -14.01
C PRO A 41 -25.54 5.49 -14.68
N GLU A 42 -26.14 4.40 -15.17
CA GLU A 42 -27.45 4.38 -15.85
C GLU A 42 -28.63 4.11 -14.91
N ALA A 43 -28.40 4.03 -13.59
CA ALA A 43 -29.49 3.74 -12.65
C ALA A 43 -30.46 4.92 -12.54
N ASP A 44 -31.76 4.61 -12.55
CA ASP A 44 -32.82 5.61 -12.37
C ASP A 44 -32.73 6.27 -10.99
N ALA A 45 -33.22 7.51 -10.88
CA ALA A 45 -33.17 8.31 -9.67
C ALA A 45 -33.86 7.61 -8.48
N GLN A 46 -34.91 6.81 -8.75
CA GLN A 46 -35.58 6.01 -7.73
C GLN A 46 -34.68 4.92 -7.14
N VAL A 47 -33.88 4.26 -7.98
CA VAL A 47 -32.93 3.23 -7.55
C VAL A 47 -31.80 3.86 -6.74
N VAL A 48 -31.28 5.02 -7.17
CA VAL A 48 -30.25 5.76 -6.43
C VAL A 48 -30.75 6.20 -5.05
N ALA A 49 -31.98 6.70 -4.95
CA ALA A 49 -32.58 7.10 -3.68
C ALA A 49 -32.76 5.89 -2.73
N MET A 50 -33.21 4.75 -3.26
CA MET A 50 -33.33 3.51 -2.49
C MET A 50 -31.97 3.04 -1.97
N VAL A 51 -30.93 3.03 -2.82
CA VAL A 51 -29.56 2.66 -2.41
C VAL A 51 -29.01 3.65 -1.38
N ARG A 52 -29.29 4.95 -1.53
CA ARG A 52 -28.89 5.98 -0.56
C ARG A 52 -29.45 5.69 0.84
N GLN A 53 -30.73 5.34 0.91
CA GLN A 53 -31.40 4.98 2.17
C GLN A 53 -30.86 3.66 2.76
N GLN A 54 -30.60 2.65 1.92
CA GLN A 54 -30.01 1.38 2.37
C GLN A 54 -28.60 1.55 2.95
N LEU A 55 -27.82 2.51 2.42
CA LEU A 55 -26.48 2.82 2.91
C LEU A 55 -26.48 3.81 4.09
N GLY A 56 -27.64 4.33 4.50
CA GLY A 56 -27.75 5.32 5.58
C GLY A 56 -27.14 6.69 5.24
N LEU A 57 -26.95 6.98 3.94
CA LEU A 57 -26.34 8.22 3.45
C LEU A 57 -27.28 9.43 3.56
N ASP A 58 -28.56 9.18 3.85
CA ASP A 58 -29.61 10.16 4.16
C ASP A 58 -29.56 10.66 5.61
N GLN A 59 -28.79 10.00 6.48
CA GLN A 59 -28.69 10.35 7.89
C GLN A 59 -27.71 11.51 8.15
N PRO A 60 -27.81 12.21 9.30
CA PRO A 60 -26.82 13.22 9.68
C PRO A 60 -25.40 12.65 9.78
N LEU A 61 -24.38 13.44 9.41
CA LEU A 61 -22.98 13.01 9.35
C LEU A 61 -22.46 12.37 10.66
N HIS A 62 -22.89 12.87 11.81
CA HIS A 62 -22.48 12.32 13.10
C HIS A 62 -23.02 10.91 13.35
N VAL A 63 -24.22 10.60 12.86
CA VAL A 63 -24.83 9.26 12.94
C VAL A 63 -24.11 8.30 12.00
N GLN A 64 -23.82 8.75 10.77
CA GLN A 64 -23.03 7.98 9.81
C GLN A 64 -21.63 7.64 10.35
N PHE A 65 -20.95 8.61 10.98
CA PHE A 65 -19.66 8.38 11.62
C PHE A 65 -19.75 7.40 12.80
N TRP A 66 -20.81 7.50 13.62
CA TRP A 66 -21.03 6.58 14.73
C TRP A 66 -21.23 5.14 14.25
N HIS A 67 -22.03 4.93 13.20
CA HIS A 67 -22.20 3.63 12.56
C HIS A 67 -20.88 3.10 12.00
N TYR A 68 -20.10 3.95 11.31
CA TYR A 68 -18.79 3.59 10.79
C TYR A 68 -17.85 3.10 11.89
N ILE A 69 -17.67 3.87 12.96
CA ILE A 69 -16.79 3.47 14.09
C ILE A 69 -17.29 2.19 14.76
N THR A 70 -18.59 2.07 15.01
CA THR A 70 -19.17 0.89 15.65
C THR A 70 -18.94 -0.38 14.82
N ASN A 71 -19.11 -0.30 13.49
CA ASN A 71 -18.89 -1.42 12.59
C ASN A 71 -17.40 -1.80 12.53
N VAL A 72 -16.51 -0.81 12.43
CA VAL A 72 -15.05 -1.03 12.45
C VAL A 72 -14.60 -1.70 13.75
N LEU A 73 -15.13 -1.27 14.90
CA LEU A 73 -14.82 -1.87 16.20
C LEU A 73 -15.32 -3.32 16.32
N ARG A 74 -16.36 -3.70 15.57
CA ARG A 74 -16.85 -5.08 15.46
C ARG A 74 -16.08 -5.92 14.44
N GLY A 75 -15.11 -5.31 13.74
CA GLY A 75 -14.35 -5.95 12.67
C GLY A 75 -15.05 -5.97 11.31
N ASP A 76 -16.16 -5.24 11.17
CA ASP A 76 -16.86 -5.05 9.90
C ASP A 76 -16.37 -3.77 9.21
N PHE A 77 -15.53 -3.95 8.19
CA PHE A 77 -14.99 -2.87 7.36
C PHE A 77 -15.83 -2.62 6.10
N GLY A 78 -16.93 -3.36 5.91
CA GLY A 78 -17.77 -3.28 4.73
C GLY A 78 -17.17 -3.86 3.46
N ILE A 79 -17.80 -3.52 2.32
CA ILE A 79 -17.44 -3.98 0.99
C ILE A 79 -16.74 -2.86 0.21
N SER A 80 -15.64 -3.19 -0.46
CA SER A 80 -14.92 -2.28 -1.35
C SER A 80 -15.78 -1.89 -2.55
N MET A 81 -15.97 -0.59 -2.77
CA MET A 81 -16.69 -0.08 -3.96
C MET A 81 -15.94 -0.38 -5.27
N ALA A 82 -14.60 -0.50 -5.23
CA ALA A 82 -13.78 -0.75 -6.40
C ALA A 82 -13.73 -2.24 -6.79
N SER A 83 -13.49 -3.12 -5.81
CA SER A 83 -13.28 -4.56 -6.05
C SER A 83 -14.51 -5.43 -5.73
N ARG A 84 -15.57 -4.85 -5.14
CA ARG A 84 -16.78 -5.55 -4.68
C ARG A 84 -16.51 -6.73 -3.75
N ARG A 85 -15.43 -6.66 -2.98
CA ARG A 85 -15.00 -7.69 -2.01
C ARG A 85 -14.98 -7.13 -0.59
N PRO A 86 -15.13 -7.97 0.44
CA PRO A 86 -14.94 -7.54 1.82
C PRO A 86 -13.58 -6.89 2.01
N VAL A 87 -13.56 -5.67 2.56
CA VAL A 87 -12.33 -4.89 2.76
C VAL A 87 -11.34 -5.66 3.66
N ALA A 88 -11.84 -6.42 4.64
CA ALA A 88 -11.02 -7.30 5.47
C ALA A 88 -10.20 -8.31 4.65
N SER A 89 -10.77 -8.87 3.58
CA SER A 89 -10.06 -9.85 2.73
C SER A 89 -9.01 -9.18 1.85
N GLU A 90 -9.28 -7.97 1.37
CA GLU A 90 -8.30 -7.14 0.64
C GLU A 90 -7.11 -6.78 1.53
N ILE A 91 -7.35 -6.33 2.76
CA ILE A 91 -6.30 -6.03 3.74
C ILE A 91 -5.48 -7.29 4.05
N ALA A 92 -6.15 -8.41 4.33
CA ALA A 92 -5.48 -9.68 4.62
C ALA A 92 -4.58 -10.14 3.47
N SER A 93 -5.03 -9.99 2.21
CA SER A 93 -4.24 -10.38 1.04
C SER A 93 -2.97 -9.55 0.84
N ARG A 94 -2.97 -8.29 1.31
CA ARG A 94 -1.83 -7.37 1.20
C ARG A 94 -0.90 -7.41 2.40
N PHE A 95 -1.36 -7.98 3.52
CA PHE A 95 -0.59 -8.06 4.76
C PHE A 95 0.70 -8.86 4.59
N MET A 96 0.63 -10.09 4.08
CA MET A 96 1.83 -10.95 3.96
C MET A 96 2.89 -10.42 3.00
N PRO A 97 2.56 -9.95 1.78
CA PRO A 97 3.53 -9.30 0.91
C PRO A 97 4.20 -8.09 1.57
N THR A 98 3.42 -7.24 2.25
CA THR A 98 3.96 -6.06 2.96
C THR A 98 4.89 -6.48 4.08
N LEU A 99 4.53 -7.51 4.84
CA LEU A 99 5.36 -8.05 5.92
C LEU A 99 6.69 -8.55 5.37
N TRP A 100 6.69 -9.35 4.30
CA TRP A 100 7.90 -9.88 3.71
C TRP A 100 8.81 -8.79 3.15
N LEU A 101 8.23 -7.81 2.44
CA LEU A 101 8.95 -6.64 1.95
C LEU A 101 9.55 -5.80 3.09
N THR A 102 8.79 -5.60 4.16
CA THR A 102 9.25 -4.83 5.33
C THR A 102 10.41 -5.54 6.02
N LEU A 103 10.27 -6.85 6.28
CA LEU A 103 11.32 -7.64 6.92
C LEU A 103 12.59 -7.68 6.07
N ALA A 104 12.47 -7.98 4.76
CA ALA A 104 13.62 -8.00 3.86
C ALA A 104 14.33 -6.64 3.78
N SER A 105 13.55 -5.56 3.62
CA SER A 105 14.11 -4.20 3.55
C SER A 105 14.77 -3.80 4.88
N MET A 106 14.16 -4.14 6.01
CA MET A 106 14.70 -3.87 7.33
C MET A 106 15.99 -4.66 7.59
N SER A 107 16.05 -5.94 7.18
CA SER A 107 17.27 -6.75 7.26
C SER A 107 18.41 -6.10 6.48
N TRP A 108 18.17 -5.70 5.23
CA TRP A 108 19.18 -5.00 4.43
C TRP A 108 19.59 -3.64 5.02
N ALA A 109 18.61 -2.86 5.50
CA ALA A 109 18.86 -1.57 6.12
C ALA A 109 19.71 -1.69 7.39
N VAL A 110 19.43 -2.70 8.24
CA VAL A 110 20.22 -2.97 9.44
C VAL A 110 21.62 -3.43 9.05
N LEU A 111 21.76 -4.37 8.13
CA LEU A 111 23.07 -4.90 7.73
C LEU A 111 23.97 -3.80 7.14
N PHE A 112 23.51 -3.10 6.11
CA PHE A 112 24.32 -2.05 5.47
C PHE A 112 24.41 -0.78 6.29
N GLY A 113 23.32 -0.36 6.94
CA GLY A 113 23.29 0.84 7.77
C GLY A 113 24.19 0.71 8.99
N MET A 114 24.19 -0.45 9.65
CA MET A 114 25.09 -0.71 10.78
C MET A 114 26.55 -0.82 10.32
N ALA A 115 26.83 -1.53 9.23
CA ALA A 115 28.20 -1.64 8.70
C ALA A 115 28.76 -0.26 8.30
N ALA A 116 27.98 0.54 7.57
CA ALA A 116 28.36 1.90 7.20
C ALA A 116 28.51 2.82 8.43
N GLY A 117 27.63 2.69 9.42
CA GLY A 117 27.70 3.44 10.67
C GLY A 117 28.95 3.11 11.49
N ILE A 118 29.31 1.83 11.60
CA ILE A 118 30.54 1.38 12.27
C ILE A 118 31.76 1.91 11.51
N ALA A 119 31.78 1.80 10.18
CA ALA A 119 32.87 2.31 9.36
C ALA A 119 33.07 3.84 9.53
N ALA A 120 31.98 4.61 9.49
CA ALA A 120 32.03 6.06 9.72
C ALA A 120 32.56 6.40 11.12
N ALA A 121 32.17 5.62 12.14
CA ALA A 121 32.64 5.81 13.51
C ALA A 121 34.14 5.49 13.69
N VAL A 122 34.63 4.39 13.10
CA VAL A 122 36.04 3.98 13.18
C VAL A 122 36.94 4.96 12.41
N TRP A 123 36.51 5.41 11.23
CA TRP A 123 37.26 6.34 10.37
C TRP A 123 36.73 7.77 10.44
N ARG A 124 36.43 8.24 11.65
CA ARG A 124 35.89 9.58 11.90
C ARG A 124 36.74 10.68 11.25
N ASN A 125 36.08 11.66 10.62
CA ASN A 125 36.65 12.77 9.86
C ASN A 125 37.53 12.38 8.66
N ARG A 126 37.58 11.10 8.29
CA ARG A 126 38.26 10.62 7.07
C ARG A 126 37.27 10.44 5.93
N TRP A 127 37.77 10.02 4.77
CA TRP A 127 36.96 9.88 3.56
C TRP A 127 35.75 8.92 3.71
N PRO A 128 35.81 7.79 4.47
CA PRO A 128 34.64 6.90 4.58
C PRO A 128 33.49 7.56 5.34
N ASP A 129 33.81 8.31 6.40
CA ASP A 129 32.84 9.08 7.20
C ASP A 129 32.21 10.20 6.35
N ARG A 130 33.02 11.00 5.65
CA ARG A 130 32.51 12.08 4.79
C ARG A 130 31.66 11.56 3.63
N LEU A 131 32.07 10.46 2.99
CA LEU A 131 31.30 9.82 1.92
C LEU A 131 29.98 9.26 2.47
N GLY A 132 30.03 8.56 3.60
CA GLY A 132 28.84 8.01 4.28
C GLY A 132 27.84 9.09 4.66
N MET A 133 28.30 10.19 5.25
CA MET A 133 27.45 11.34 5.56
C MET A 133 26.85 11.99 4.31
N ALA A 134 27.65 12.20 3.26
CA ALA A 134 27.16 12.80 2.02
C ALA A 134 26.08 11.92 1.36
N LEU A 135 26.28 10.61 1.32
CA LEU A 135 25.29 9.66 0.80
C LEU A 135 24.02 9.62 1.67
N ALA A 136 24.16 9.62 2.99
CA ALA A 136 23.01 9.61 3.91
C ALA A 136 22.18 10.89 3.78
N VAL A 137 22.82 12.06 3.80
CA VAL A 137 22.14 13.36 3.63
C VAL A 137 21.47 13.43 2.27
N SER A 138 22.15 13.00 1.20
CA SER A 138 21.55 12.96 -0.13
C SER A 138 20.32 12.05 -0.13
N GLY A 139 20.46 10.81 0.34
CA GLY A 139 19.37 9.82 0.35
C GLY A 139 18.13 10.25 1.13
N ILE A 140 18.30 10.90 2.30
CA ILE A 140 17.19 11.42 3.09
C ILE A 140 16.51 12.62 2.40
N SER A 141 17.27 13.40 1.62
CA SER A 141 16.74 14.58 0.93
C SER A 141 15.95 14.24 -0.33
N PHE A 142 16.19 13.08 -0.94
CA PHE A 142 15.45 12.65 -2.12
C PHE A 142 14.07 12.09 -1.73
N PRO A 143 12.97 12.49 -2.42
CA PRO A 143 11.66 11.89 -2.21
C PRO A 143 11.71 10.39 -2.47
N ALA A 144 11.31 9.57 -1.50
CA ALA A 144 11.41 8.11 -1.58
C ALA A 144 10.72 7.53 -2.83
N PHE A 145 9.57 8.10 -3.22
CA PHE A 145 8.86 7.72 -4.44
C PHE A 145 9.67 8.01 -5.71
N ALA A 146 10.28 9.20 -5.82
CA ALA A 146 11.09 9.58 -6.98
C ALA A 146 12.34 8.71 -7.08
N LEU A 147 13.01 8.46 -5.95
CA LEU A 147 14.15 7.56 -5.90
C LEU A 147 13.76 6.13 -6.31
N GLY A 148 12.64 5.62 -5.79
CA GLY A 148 12.11 4.31 -6.17
C GLY A 148 11.85 4.19 -7.67
N MET A 149 11.21 5.19 -8.28
CA MET A 149 10.97 5.22 -9.72
C MET A 149 12.27 5.30 -10.54
N LEU A 150 13.24 6.12 -10.12
CA LEU A 150 14.53 6.22 -10.81
C LEU A 150 15.30 4.90 -10.75
N LEU A 151 15.34 4.26 -9.58
CA LEU A 151 15.96 2.94 -9.42
C LEU A 151 15.25 1.89 -10.29
N MET A 152 13.91 1.92 -10.37
CA MET A 152 13.18 1.05 -11.30
C MET A 152 13.55 1.33 -12.75
N GLN A 153 13.62 2.59 -13.19
CA GLN A 153 13.99 2.95 -14.56
C GLN A 153 15.39 2.40 -14.92
N VAL A 154 16.38 2.65 -14.07
CA VAL A 154 17.75 2.22 -14.31
C VAL A 154 17.86 0.69 -14.23
N PHE A 155 17.51 0.08 -13.09
CA PHE A 155 17.78 -1.33 -12.87
C PHE A 155 16.79 -2.28 -13.55
N SER A 156 15.55 -1.85 -13.79
CA SER A 156 14.53 -2.70 -14.39
C SER A 156 14.38 -2.48 -15.89
N VAL A 157 14.36 -1.22 -16.35
CA VAL A 157 14.07 -0.92 -17.76
C VAL A 157 15.34 -0.86 -18.60
N GLU A 158 16.35 -0.11 -18.16
CA GLU A 158 17.59 0.08 -18.93
C GLU A 158 18.52 -1.12 -18.82
N LEU A 159 18.82 -1.56 -17.60
CA LEU A 159 19.73 -2.69 -17.37
C LEU A 159 19.05 -4.06 -17.44
N GLY A 160 17.73 -4.14 -17.26
CA GLY A 160 16.99 -5.41 -17.30
C GLY A 160 17.34 -6.39 -16.17
N TRP A 161 17.95 -5.92 -15.08
CA TRP A 161 18.38 -6.78 -13.97
C TRP A 161 17.22 -7.28 -13.12
N LEU A 162 16.16 -6.47 -13.01
CA LEU A 162 15.00 -6.74 -12.16
C LEU A 162 13.70 -6.61 -12.96
N PRO A 163 12.65 -7.38 -12.64
CA PRO A 163 11.34 -7.22 -13.27
C PRO A 163 10.60 -5.97 -12.76
N THR A 164 9.82 -5.33 -13.63
CA THR A 164 9.10 -4.08 -13.33
C THR A 164 7.89 -4.26 -12.40
N VAL A 165 7.33 -5.47 -12.29
CA VAL A 165 6.16 -5.76 -11.46
C VAL A 165 6.39 -7.02 -10.63
N GLY A 166 6.56 -6.85 -9.32
CA GLY A 166 6.70 -7.94 -8.35
C GLY A 166 5.35 -8.33 -7.77
N GLY A 167 4.95 -9.60 -7.92
CA GLY A 167 3.72 -10.11 -7.27
C GLY A 167 3.42 -11.58 -7.50
N ARG A 168 3.90 -12.16 -8.60
CA ARG A 168 3.77 -13.61 -8.88
C ARG A 168 5.12 -14.31 -9.04
N GLN A 169 6.21 -13.54 -9.02
CA GLN A 169 7.52 -14.02 -9.46
C GLN A 169 8.38 -14.61 -8.36
N LEU A 170 8.24 -14.32 -7.07
CA LEU A 170 9.06 -15.02 -6.07
C LEU A 170 8.69 -16.51 -5.96
N ALA A 171 7.39 -16.82 -6.06
CA ALA A 171 6.94 -18.20 -6.23
C ALA A 171 7.38 -18.76 -7.60
N ALA A 172 7.25 -17.99 -8.69
CA ALA A 172 7.68 -18.46 -10.02
C ALA A 172 9.20 -18.63 -10.16
N LEU A 173 10.02 -17.86 -9.44
CA LEU A 173 11.48 -17.96 -9.38
C LEU A 173 11.88 -19.15 -8.53
N TYR A 174 11.20 -19.40 -7.40
CA TYR A 174 11.34 -20.65 -6.66
C TYR A 174 10.99 -21.86 -7.55
N PHE A 175 9.83 -21.84 -8.23
CA PHE A 175 9.44 -22.94 -9.13
C PHE A 175 10.34 -23.04 -10.37
N ALA A 176 10.85 -21.95 -10.94
CA ALA A 176 11.77 -21.98 -12.07
C ALA A 176 13.17 -22.50 -11.71
N VAL A 177 13.61 -22.28 -10.47
CA VAL A 177 14.91 -22.76 -9.97
C VAL A 177 14.82 -24.19 -9.43
N VAL A 178 13.69 -24.56 -8.81
CA VAL A 178 13.53 -25.85 -8.10
C VAL A 178 12.83 -26.92 -8.96
N ASP A 179 11.90 -26.55 -9.85
CA ASP A 179 11.13 -27.48 -10.68
C ASP A 179 10.96 -26.96 -12.14
N PRO A 180 12.04 -26.97 -12.96
CA PRO A 180 12.01 -26.42 -14.33
C PRO A 180 10.95 -27.08 -15.24
N TRP A 181 10.54 -28.30 -14.93
CA TRP A 181 9.69 -29.14 -15.79
C TRP A 181 8.19 -29.03 -15.51
N ARG A 182 7.77 -28.28 -14.48
CA ARG A 182 6.35 -28.19 -14.08
C ARG A 182 5.62 -26.95 -14.62
N GLY A 183 6.31 -26.09 -15.38
CA GLY A 183 5.80 -24.80 -15.87
C GLY A 183 5.20 -24.81 -17.29
N GLY A 184 4.98 -25.97 -17.90
CA GLY A 184 4.40 -26.09 -19.23
C GLY A 184 2.91 -26.46 -19.22
N GLY A 185 2.02 -25.51 -18.92
CA GLY A 185 0.58 -25.71 -19.17
C GLY A 185 -0.34 -24.99 -18.20
N GLY A 186 -0.85 -23.81 -18.60
CA GLY A 186 -1.90 -23.10 -17.86
C GLY A 186 -1.91 -21.61 -18.18
N GLY A 187 -2.40 -21.26 -19.36
CA GLY A 187 -2.37 -19.89 -19.89
C GLY A 187 -3.19 -18.88 -19.09
N HIS A 188 -2.53 -17.89 -18.49
CA HIS A 188 -3.15 -16.63 -18.07
C HIS A 188 -2.17 -15.43 -18.19
N GLY A 189 -1.19 -15.49 -19.08
CA GLY A 189 -0.17 -14.44 -19.27
C GLY A 189 -0.31 -13.55 -20.51
N ALA A 190 -1.24 -13.87 -21.43
CA ALA A 190 -1.24 -13.29 -22.78
C ALA A 190 -2.02 -11.96 -22.93
N LEU A 191 -2.54 -11.34 -21.86
CA LEU A 191 -3.42 -10.18 -22.00
C LEU A 191 -2.77 -8.80 -21.83
N TYR A 192 -1.51 -8.70 -21.40
CA TYR A 192 -0.93 -7.41 -21.01
C TYR A 192 -0.15 -6.58 -22.06
N PRO A 193 0.32 -7.08 -23.22
CA PRO A 193 1.03 -6.20 -24.16
C PRO A 193 0.13 -5.43 -25.15
N ARG A 194 -1.19 -5.67 -25.19
CA ARG A 194 -2.06 -5.05 -26.23
C ARG A 194 -2.71 -3.71 -25.85
N VAL A 195 -2.71 -3.32 -24.57
CA VAL A 195 -3.38 -2.07 -24.14
C VAL A 195 -2.51 -0.83 -24.33
N ILE A 196 -1.18 -0.94 -24.26
CA ILE A 196 -0.28 0.23 -24.37
C ILE A 196 -0.16 0.74 -25.82
N ARG A 197 -0.43 -0.09 -26.83
CA ARG A 197 -0.38 0.33 -28.24
C ARG A 197 -1.63 1.06 -28.74
N ARG A 198 -2.74 1.10 -27.97
CA ARG A 198 -4.00 1.74 -28.40
C ARG A 198 -4.17 3.19 -27.96
N CYS A 199 -3.23 3.76 -27.20
CA CYS A 199 -3.26 5.17 -26.80
C CYS A 199 -2.33 6.07 -27.64
N ALA A 200 -1.69 5.55 -28.69
CA ALA A 200 -0.73 6.27 -29.53
C ALA A 200 -1.13 6.30 -31.02
N ALA A 201 -2.42 6.18 -31.34
CA ALA A 201 -2.98 6.37 -32.67
C ALA A 201 -4.30 7.11 -32.60
#